data_AF-J0LK03-F1
#
_entry.id   AF-J0LK03-F1
#
_cell.length_a   1.000
_cell.length_b   1.000
_cell.length_c   1.000
_cell.angle_alpha   90.00
_cell.angle_beta   90.00
_cell.angle_gamma   90.00
#
_symmetry.space_group_name_H-M   'P 1'
#
loop_
_entity.id
_entity.type
_entity.pdbx_description
1 polymer ?
#
loop_
_entity_poly.entity_id
_entity_poly.type
_entity_poly.pdbx_seq_one_letter_code
_entity_poly.pdbx_strand_id
1 'polypeptide(L)'
;MLLTLSTLALSIHAVAAGLGKGTLFPNGLHEPLAALFFVNPAPITKRVSVSLNPDGICRRLARWSDGVCDESKVQGREVTFSDCNTHWLLCRCPDAQMTWEMMEDRVAKLPVGVREHAKFVLAVKRDTGCVAYTYSGKYIRFHGNCGITVHGHEFGHAVDDGFSSSAAFKDAVAKSSCVPNSYANTNYVENFAQLHVCYMWYMRGFGTLTEAAGKDAVCLAPQFNLIKGDLRMKRVQTANHCSEVSPQRRQLELPEEELAANMTLTNVCEHPSADESGEP
;
A
#
# COMPACT_ATOMS: atom_id res chain seq x y z
N MET A 1 -37.63 15.09 -44.55
CA MET A 1 -37.46 15.59 -43.17
C MET A 1 -36.60 14.56 -42.43
N LEU A 2 -35.28 14.71 -42.46
CA LEU A 2 -34.34 13.87 -41.69
C LEU A 2 -34.02 14.63 -40.40
N LEU A 3 -34.35 14.06 -39.24
CA LEU A 3 -33.79 14.49 -37.96
C LEU A 3 -32.51 13.70 -37.71
N THR A 4 -31.37 14.38 -37.76
CA THR A 4 -30.10 13.89 -37.21
C THR A 4 -30.11 14.13 -35.70
N LEU A 5 -30.23 13.06 -34.90
CA LEU A 5 -29.92 13.12 -33.48
C LEU A 5 -28.40 13.12 -33.30
N SER A 6 -27.84 14.25 -32.90
CA SER A 6 -26.48 14.34 -32.39
C SER A 6 -26.48 13.91 -30.92
N THR A 7 -26.02 12.70 -30.63
CA THR A 7 -25.71 12.28 -29.26
C THR A 7 -24.41 12.92 -28.83
N LEU A 8 -24.50 13.93 -27.98
CA LEU A 8 -23.37 14.54 -27.28
C LEU A 8 -22.92 13.57 -26.18
N ALA A 9 -21.86 12.81 -26.43
CA ALA A 9 -21.21 12.01 -25.40
C ALA A 9 -20.45 12.95 -24.45
N LEU A 10 -21.05 13.31 -23.31
CA LEU A 10 -20.30 13.87 -22.19
C LEU A 10 -19.46 12.73 -21.58
N SER A 11 -18.19 12.65 -21.99
CA SER A 11 -17.20 11.90 -21.23
C SER A 11 -16.88 12.69 -19.97
N ILE A 12 -17.46 12.27 -18.84
CA ILE A 12 -17.06 12.73 -17.51
C ILE A 12 -15.68 12.12 -17.24
N HIS A 13 -14.64 12.74 -17.80
CA HIS A 13 -13.30 12.53 -17.29
C HIS A 13 -13.27 13.22 -15.93
N ALA A 14 -13.37 12.44 -14.85
CA ALA A 14 -12.83 12.90 -13.58
C ALA A 14 -11.32 13.10 -13.80
N VAL A 15 -10.93 14.29 -14.23
CA VAL A 15 -9.55 14.72 -14.25
C VAL A 15 -9.16 14.79 -12.79
N ALA A 16 -8.54 13.72 -12.26
CA ALA A 16 -7.84 13.80 -10.99
C ALA A 16 -6.80 14.92 -11.16
N ALA A 17 -7.07 16.08 -10.56
CA ALA A 17 -6.18 17.22 -10.62
C ALA A 17 -4.88 16.83 -9.89
N GLY A 18 -3.83 16.56 -10.65
CA GLY A 18 -2.54 16.23 -10.08
C GLY A 18 -1.97 17.40 -9.26
N LEU A 19 -1.14 17.11 -8.27
CA LEU A 19 -0.52 18.11 -7.39
C LEU A 19 0.43 19.07 -8.13
N GLY A 20 0.85 18.73 -9.35
CA GLY A 20 1.60 19.60 -10.25
C GLY A 20 3.02 19.92 -9.75
N LYS A 21 3.62 19.03 -8.96
CA LYS A 21 4.95 19.23 -8.34
C LYS A 21 6.05 18.52 -9.15
N GLY A 22 7.28 19.01 -9.03
CA GLY A 22 8.45 18.26 -9.50
C GLY A 22 8.62 16.93 -8.75
N THR A 23 9.56 16.08 -9.18
CA THR A 23 9.76 14.75 -8.55
C THR A 23 11.18 14.55 -8.04
N LEU A 24 11.32 14.03 -6.81
CA LEU A 24 12.62 13.66 -6.24
C LEU A 24 13.19 12.42 -6.93
N PHE A 25 12.39 11.36 -7.08
CA PHE A 25 12.75 10.09 -7.70
C PHE A 25 11.97 9.92 -9.01
N PRO A 26 12.45 10.45 -10.15
CA PRO A 26 11.72 10.43 -11.41
C PRO A 26 11.44 9.01 -11.93
N ASN A 27 12.28 8.04 -11.58
CA ASN A 27 12.18 6.64 -12.00
C ASN A 27 11.53 5.74 -10.94
N GLY A 28 10.79 6.33 -9.99
CA GLY A 28 10.14 5.58 -8.90
C GLY A 28 11.07 5.31 -7.72
N LEU A 29 10.52 4.63 -6.70
CA LEU A 29 11.19 4.42 -5.41
C LEU A 29 11.96 3.10 -5.31
N HIS A 30 11.74 2.16 -6.23
CA HIS A 30 12.24 0.78 -6.10
C HIS A 30 13.78 0.73 -6.05
N GLU A 31 14.45 1.15 -7.12
CA GLU A 31 15.92 1.18 -7.22
C GLU A 31 16.58 2.05 -6.14
N PRO A 32 16.24 3.35 -5.98
CA PRO A 32 16.93 4.20 -5.01
C PRO A 32 16.74 3.77 -3.55
N LEU A 33 15.66 3.04 -3.25
CA LEU A 33 15.35 2.54 -1.90
C LEU A 33 15.48 1.01 -1.80
N ALA A 34 16.23 0.36 -2.71
CA ALA A 34 16.37 -1.10 -2.79
C ALA A 34 16.88 -1.74 -1.49
N ALA A 35 17.59 -0.98 -0.65
CA ALA A 35 18.01 -1.41 0.68
C ALA A 35 16.87 -1.96 1.56
N LEU A 36 15.63 -1.50 1.34
CA LEU A 36 14.43 -2.02 2.00
C LEU A 36 14.20 -3.52 1.76
N PHE A 37 14.67 -4.06 0.63
CA PHE A 37 14.53 -5.47 0.30
C PHE A 37 15.37 -6.36 1.21
N PHE A 38 16.51 -5.85 1.69
CA PHE A 38 17.47 -6.57 2.53
C PHE A 38 17.18 -6.43 4.03
N VAL A 39 16.07 -5.78 4.42
CA VAL A 39 15.63 -5.77 5.81
C VAL A 39 15.38 -7.20 6.27
N ASN A 40 15.87 -7.56 7.45
CA ASN A 40 15.60 -8.88 8.02
C ASN A 40 14.10 -8.99 8.37
N PRO A 41 13.39 -10.02 7.86
CA PRO A 41 12.00 -10.24 8.21
C PRO A 41 11.87 -10.63 9.69
N ALA A 42 10.77 -10.21 10.32
CA ALA A 42 10.40 -10.74 11.63
C ALA A 42 10.19 -12.26 11.55
N PRO A 43 10.80 -13.05 12.45
CA PRO A 43 10.62 -14.50 12.47
C PRO A 43 9.15 -14.91 12.55
N ILE A 44 8.76 -15.92 11.78
CA ILE A 44 7.41 -16.49 11.85
C ILE A 44 7.39 -17.56 12.94
N THR A 45 6.47 -17.42 13.90
CA THR A 45 6.28 -18.35 15.01
C THR A 45 5.19 -19.37 14.76
N LYS A 46 4.23 -19.05 13.87
CA LYS A 46 3.10 -19.94 13.56
C LYS A 46 2.60 -19.73 12.14
N ARG A 47 2.27 -20.84 11.46
CA ARG A 47 1.55 -20.88 10.18
C ARG A 47 0.38 -21.84 10.30
N VAL A 48 -0.80 -21.41 9.90
CA VAL A 48 -2.01 -22.25 9.90
C VAL A 48 -2.76 -22.02 8.60
N SER A 49 -2.93 -23.06 7.80
CA SER A 49 -3.87 -23.02 6.67
C SER A 49 -5.30 -22.99 7.23
N VAL A 50 -6.13 -22.07 6.74
CA VAL A 50 -7.48 -21.86 7.26
C VAL A 50 -8.54 -22.13 6.20
N SER A 51 -9.66 -22.69 6.64
CA SER A 51 -10.86 -22.79 5.81
C SER A 51 -11.52 -21.41 5.73
N LEU A 52 -11.73 -20.91 4.51
CA LEU A 52 -12.28 -19.57 4.30
C LEU A 52 -13.79 -19.57 4.31
N ASN A 53 -14.38 -18.71 5.16
CA ASN A 53 -15.80 -18.36 5.10
C ASN A 53 -16.17 -17.89 3.66
N PRO A 54 -17.27 -18.41 3.06
CA PRO A 54 -17.82 -17.95 1.78
C PRO A 54 -17.95 -16.43 1.66
N ASP A 55 -18.32 -15.77 2.75
CA ASP A 55 -18.47 -14.31 2.83
C ASP A 55 -17.29 -13.63 3.52
N GLY A 56 -16.23 -14.39 3.80
CA GLY A 56 -15.01 -13.86 4.38
C GLY A 56 -14.28 -12.90 3.43
N ILE A 57 -13.47 -12.03 4.03
CA ILE A 57 -12.75 -10.97 3.31
C ILE A 57 -11.87 -11.50 2.16
N CYS A 58 -11.20 -12.65 2.32
CA CYS A 58 -10.37 -13.23 1.26
C CYS A 58 -11.18 -13.48 -0.02
N ARG A 59 -12.39 -14.04 0.11
CA ARG A 59 -13.25 -14.33 -1.04
C ARG A 59 -13.86 -13.05 -1.60
N ARG A 60 -14.28 -12.11 -0.75
CA ARG A 60 -14.73 -10.78 -1.20
C ARG A 60 -13.68 -10.05 -2.03
N LEU A 61 -12.43 -9.97 -1.55
CA LEU A 61 -11.33 -9.35 -2.29
C LEU A 61 -11.06 -10.03 -3.64
N ALA A 62 -11.29 -11.35 -3.73
CA ALA A 62 -11.19 -12.10 -4.97
C ALA A 62 -12.38 -11.85 -5.91
N ARG A 63 -13.62 -11.73 -5.41
CA ARG A 63 -14.78 -11.31 -6.22
C ARG A 63 -14.51 -9.98 -6.91
N TRP A 64 -13.85 -9.08 -6.21
CA TRP A 64 -13.51 -7.75 -6.73
C TRP A 64 -12.27 -7.72 -7.63
N SER A 65 -11.61 -8.85 -7.85
CA SER A 65 -10.41 -8.93 -8.69
C SER A 65 -10.74 -8.92 -10.19
N ASP A 66 -11.92 -8.43 -10.60
CA ASP A 66 -12.35 -8.34 -11.99
C ASP A 66 -12.24 -9.68 -12.75
N GLY A 67 -12.55 -10.79 -12.06
CA GLY A 67 -12.49 -12.14 -12.61
C GLY A 67 -11.08 -12.74 -12.71
N VAL A 68 -10.04 -12.02 -12.27
CA VAL A 68 -8.65 -12.52 -12.25
C VAL A 68 -8.50 -13.74 -11.35
N CYS A 69 -9.28 -13.80 -10.26
CA CYS A 69 -9.26 -14.90 -9.31
C CYS A 69 -10.65 -15.51 -9.08
N ASP A 70 -10.73 -16.82 -9.26
CA ASP A 70 -11.88 -17.63 -8.87
C ASP A 70 -11.97 -17.70 -7.34
N GLU A 71 -12.94 -16.97 -6.78
CA GLU A 71 -13.16 -16.87 -5.34
C GLU A 71 -13.35 -18.21 -4.63
N SER A 72 -13.84 -19.24 -5.36
CA SER A 72 -14.07 -20.57 -4.80
C SER A 72 -12.75 -21.28 -4.46
N LYS A 73 -11.67 -20.90 -5.17
CA LYS A 73 -10.33 -21.51 -5.10
C LYS A 73 -9.33 -20.70 -4.28
N VAL A 74 -9.70 -19.52 -3.78
CA VAL A 74 -8.84 -18.72 -2.90
C VAL A 74 -8.45 -19.56 -1.68
N GLN A 75 -7.18 -19.48 -1.30
CA GLN A 75 -6.63 -20.16 -0.15
C GLN A 75 -6.30 -19.14 0.93
N GLY A 76 -6.44 -19.54 2.21
CA GLY A 76 -6.13 -18.70 3.37
C GLY A 76 -5.03 -19.31 4.24
N ARG A 77 -4.16 -18.45 4.77
CA ARG A 77 -3.15 -18.80 5.75
C ARG A 77 -3.07 -17.71 6.83
N GLU A 78 -3.23 -18.13 8.08
CA GLU A 78 -2.91 -17.29 9.23
C GLU A 78 -1.42 -17.39 9.55
N VAL A 79 -0.76 -16.25 9.72
CA VAL A 79 0.66 -16.15 10.02
C VAL A 79 0.85 -15.30 11.27
N THR A 80 1.64 -15.80 12.21
CA THR A 80 2.03 -15.07 13.44
C THR A 80 3.54 -14.81 13.40
N PHE A 81 3.93 -13.56 13.68
CA PHE A 81 5.34 -13.14 13.74
C PHE A 81 5.80 -13.01 15.20
N SER A 82 7.10 -13.14 15.45
CA SER A 82 7.67 -13.18 16.80
C SER A 82 7.53 -11.87 17.59
N ASP A 83 7.27 -10.77 16.92
CA ASP A 83 7.08 -9.46 17.54
C ASP A 83 5.60 -9.14 17.83
N CYS A 84 4.65 -10.03 17.50
CA CYS A 84 3.23 -9.75 17.70
C CYS A 84 2.42 -11.03 17.93
N ASN A 85 1.64 -11.04 19.02
CA ASN A 85 0.76 -12.18 19.36
C ASN A 85 -0.53 -12.25 18.52
N THR A 86 -0.74 -11.29 17.61
CA THR A 86 -1.87 -11.28 16.67
C THR A 86 -1.45 -11.92 15.36
N HIS A 87 -2.32 -12.69 14.73
CA HIS A 87 -2.07 -13.24 13.40
C HIS A 87 -2.50 -12.28 12.29
N TRP A 88 -1.91 -12.44 11.11
CA TRP A 88 -2.34 -11.84 9.86
C TRP A 88 -2.95 -12.91 8.98
N LEU A 89 -4.06 -12.58 8.31
CA LEU A 89 -4.68 -13.47 7.34
C LEU A 89 -4.17 -13.12 5.94
N LEU A 90 -3.33 -13.99 5.41
CA LEU A 90 -2.85 -13.94 4.04
C LEU A 90 -3.77 -14.80 3.17
N CYS A 91 -4.22 -14.25 2.06
CA CYS A 91 -5.08 -14.88 1.08
C CYS A 91 -4.31 -14.98 -0.24
N ARG A 92 -4.40 -16.11 -0.93
CA ARG A 92 -3.70 -16.31 -2.19
C ARG A 92 -4.58 -17.02 -3.20
N CYS A 93 -4.64 -16.48 -4.42
CA CYS A 93 -5.19 -17.18 -5.57
C CYS A 93 -4.18 -18.21 -6.08
N PRO A 94 -4.62 -19.42 -6.49
CA PRO A 94 -3.69 -20.50 -6.81
C PRO A 94 -2.61 -20.12 -7.83
N ASP A 95 -2.97 -19.28 -8.80
CA ASP A 95 -2.16 -18.81 -9.93
C ASP A 95 -1.44 -17.47 -9.69
N ALA A 96 -1.51 -16.90 -8.48
CA ALA A 96 -0.79 -15.66 -8.16
C ALA A 96 0.74 -15.85 -8.24
N GLN A 97 1.46 -14.86 -8.80
CA GLN A 97 2.92 -14.92 -8.90
C GLN A 97 3.62 -14.93 -7.53
N MET A 98 3.10 -14.18 -6.55
CA MET A 98 3.66 -14.23 -5.21
C MET A 98 3.36 -15.57 -4.56
N THR A 99 4.40 -16.31 -4.15
CA THR A 99 4.24 -17.51 -3.31
C THR A 99 3.85 -17.11 -1.89
N TRP A 100 3.46 -18.10 -1.08
CA TRP A 100 3.21 -17.84 0.34
C TRP A 100 4.43 -17.27 1.05
N GLU A 101 5.62 -17.80 0.74
CA GLU A 101 6.89 -17.39 1.31
C GLU A 101 7.22 -15.94 0.96
N MET A 102 6.95 -15.53 -0.29
CA MET A 102 7.13 -14.14 -0.72
C MET A 102 6.18 -13.18 0.01
N MET A 103 4.90 -13.56 0.15
CA MET A 103 3.92 -12.75 0.88
C MET A 103 4.30 -12.62 2.37
N GLU A 104 4.67 -13.74 2.98
CA GLU A 104 5.11 -13.83 4.37
C GLU A 104 6.34 -12.95 4.62
N ASP A 105 7.38 -13.08 3.78
CA ASP A 105 8.62 -12.31 3.86
C ASP A 105 8.37 -10.81 3.74
N ARG A 106 7.59 -10.37 2.74
CA ARG A 106 7.32 -8.95 2.50
C ARG A 106 6.54 -8.29 3.62
N VAL A 107 5.53 -8.98 4.17
CA VAL A 107 4.79 -8.48 5.34
C VAL A 107 5.70 -8.47 6.57
N ALA A 108 6.54 -9.48 6.76
CA ALA A 108 7.45 -9.57 7.91
C ALA A 108 8.56 -8.49 7.92
N LYS A 109 8.95 -7.96 6.75
CA LYS A 109 9.94 -6.88 6.60
C LYS A 109 9.41 -5.50 7.00
N LEU A 110 8.10 -5.31 7.00
CA LEU A 110 7.49 -4.05 7.45
C LEU A 110 7.56 -3.95 8.98
N PRO A 111 7.81 -2.75 9.57
CA PRO A 111 7.74 -2.56 11.01
C PRO A 111 6.39 -3.02 11.59
N VAL A 112 6.39 -3.64 12.77
CA VAL A 112 5.15 -4.20 13.37
C VAL A 112 4.05 -3.16 13.56
N GLY A 113 4.42 -1.92 13.92
CA GLY A 113 3.47 -0.81 14.05
C GLY A 113 2.90 -0.32 12.72
N VAL A 114 3.56 -0.59 11.59
CA VAL A 114 3.00 -0.35 10.25
C VAL A 114 2.04 -1.49 9.89
N ARG A 115 2.51 -2.74 10.02
CA ARG A 115 1.71 -3.90 9.63
C ARG A 115 0.52 -4.19 10.55
N GLU A 116 0.45 -3.63 11.75
CA GLU A 116 -0.76 -3.76 12.57
C GLU A 116 -1.97 -2.97 12.04
N HIS A 117 -1.76 -2.02 11.13
CA HIS A 117 -2.84 -1.23 10.52
C HIS A 117 -3.55 -1.95 9.36
N ALA A 118 -2.88 -2.90 8.69
CA ALA A 118 -3.50 -3.76 7.68
C ALA A 118 -3.34 -5.23 8.06
N LYS A 119 -4.46 -5.93 8.21
CA LYS A 119 -4.49 -7.32 8.71
C LYS A 119 -4.75 -8.37 7.63
N PHE A 120 -5.07 -7.94 6.42
CA PHE A 120 -5.52 -8.81 5.33
C PHE A 120 -4.80 -8.45 4.05
N VAL A 121 -4.22 -9.47 3.42
CA VAL A 121 -3.50 -9.32 2.15
C VAL A 121 -3.98 -10.41 1.19
N LEU A 122 -4.42 -10.03 -0.01
CA LEU A 122 -4.71 -10.95 -1.11
C LEU A 122 -3.66 -10.81 -2.21
N ALA A 123 -3.09 -11.93 -2.66
CA ALA A 123 -2.31 -12.00 -3.89
C ALA A 123 -3.12 -12.62 -5.03
N VAL A 124 -3.18 -11.94 -6.17
CA VAL A 124 -3.80 -12.41 -7.42
C VAL A 124 -2.81 -12.34 -8.59
N LYS A 125 -3.10 -13.05 -9.68
CA LYS A 125 -2.23 -13.02 -10.86
C LYS A 125 -2.24 -11.67 -11.58
N ARG A 126 -1.17 -11.37 -12.29
CA ARG A 126 -1.11 -10.30 -13.31
C ARG A 126 -0.12 -10.66 -14.40
N ASP A 127 -0.45 -10.42 -15.66
CA ASP A 127 0.43 -10.83 -16.76
C ASP A 127 1.75 -10.05 -16.78
N THR A 128 1.73 -8.75 -16.43
CA THR A 128 2.91 -7.89 -16.43
C THR A 128 2.93 -6.90 -15.27
N GLY A 129 4.11 -6.76 -14.66
CA GLY A 129 4.36 -5.83 -13.54
C GLY A 129 3.54 -6.10 -12.29
N CYS A 130 3.44 -5.08 -11.46
CA CYS A 130 2.68 -5.09 -10.22
C CYS A 130 1.71 -3.91 -10.15
N VAL A 131 0.52 -4.19 -9.64
CA VAL A 131 -0.45 -3.18 -9.21
C VAL A 131 -1.04 -3.60 -7.88
N ALA A 132 -1.40 -2.63 -7.04
CA ALA A 132 -2.00 -2.93 -5.76
C ALA A 132 -3.14 -1.96 -5.41
N TYR A 133 -3.93 -2.36 -4.44
CA TYR A 133 -5.10 -1.62 -3.98
C TYR A 133 -5.25 -1.80 -2.48
N THR A 134 -5.45 -0.69 -1.76
CA THR A 134 -5.83 -0.70 -0.35
C THR A 134 -7.28 -0.25 -0.20
N TYR A 135 -8.12 -1.12 0.35
CA TYR A 135 -9.53 -0.85 0.60
C TYR A 135 -9.79 -0.54 2.06
N SER A 136 -10.56 0.52 2.31
CA SER A 136 -10.97 0.96 3.66
C SER A 136 -9.79 1.08 4.65
N GLY A 137 -8.60 1.39 4.15
CA GLY A 137 -7.36 1.50 4.94
C GLY A 137 -6.94 0.21 5.68
N LYS A 138 -7.43 -0.96 5.29
CA LYS A 138 -7.22 -2.21 6.08
C LYS A 138 -6.96 -3.46 5.24
N TYR A 139 -7.49 -3.50 4.02
CA TYR A 139 -7.47 -4.67 3.17
C TYR A 139 -6.63 -4.39 1.93
N ILE A 140 -5.60 -5.19 1.71
CA ILE A 140 -4.68 -4.95 0.61
C ILE A 140 -4.81 -6.08 -0.40
N ARG A 141 -4.87 -5.72 -1.68
CA ARG A 141 -4.83 -6.67 -2.78
C ARG A 141 -3.70 -6.32 -3.73
N PHE A 142 -2.79 -7.25 -3.90
CA PHE A 142 -1.69 -7.18 -4.85
C PHE A 142 -1.99 -8.03 -6.08
N HIS A 143 -1.73 -7.46 -7.25
CA HIS A 143 -1.78 -8.09 -8.57
C HIS A 143 -0.35 -8.22 -9.08
N GLY A 144 0.11 -9.44 -9.35
CA GLY A 144 1.49 -9.68 -9.78
C GLY A 144 2.49 -9.82 -8.64
N ASN A 145 3.79 -9.64 -8.93
CA ASN A 145 4.89 -9.86 -7.99
C ASN A 145 5.38 -8.55 -7.33
N CYS A 146 4.55 -7.98 -6.48
CA CYS A 146 4.81 -6.66 -5.90
C CYS A 146 5.98 -6.63 -4.91
N GLY A 147 6.95 -5.75 -5.14
CA GLY A 147 8.10 -5.55 -4.26
C GLY A 147 7.79 -4.91 -2.90
N ILE A 148 8.82 -4.78 -2.06
CA ILE A 148 8.69 -4.24 -0.68
C ILE A 148 8.29 -2.75 -0.65
N THR A 149 8.67 -1.96 -1.66
CA THR A 149 8.27 -0.55 -1.76
C THR A 149 6.78 -0.41 -2.02
N VAL A 150 6.20 -1.29 -2.85
CA VAL A 150 4.75 -1.35 -3.06
C VAL A 150 4.04 -1.82 -1.79
N HIS A 151 4.57 -2.82 -1.09
CA HIS A 151 4.03 -3.23 0.20
C HIS A 151 4.07 -2.07 1.22
N GLY A 152 5.18 -1.35 1.32
CA GLY A 152 5.30 -0.17 2.17
C GLY A 152 4.33 0.94 1.77
N HIS A 153 4.03 1.10 0.48
CA HIS A 153 3.06 2.05 -0.03
C HIS A 153 1.63 1.69 0.40
N GLU A 154 1.18 0.46 0.14
CA GLU A 154 -0.17 0.01 0.48
C GLU A 154 -0.43 0.00 1.99
N PHE A 155 0.54 -0.49 2.78
CA PHE A 155 0.46 -0.36 4.23
C PHE A 155 0.54 1.10 4.70
N GLY A 156 1.14 1.99 3.91
CA GLY A 156 1.11 3.43 4.12
C GLY A 156 -0.31 3.99 4.05
N HIS A 157 -1.14 3.54 3.11
CA HIS A 157 -2.57 3.90 3.09
C HIS A 157 -3.29 3.45 4.37
N ALA A 158 -2.97 2.27 4.89
CA ALA A 158 -3.55 1.79 6.14
C ALA A 158 -3.10 2.60 7.36
N VAL A 159 -1.86 3.10 7.33
CA VAL A 159 -1.34 4.00 8.34
C VAL A 159 -1.99 5.38 8.21
N ASP A 160 -2.29 5.90 7.03
CA ASP A 160 -2.73 7.29 6.80
C ASP A 160 -3.84 7.76 7.77
N ASP A 161 -4.89 6.96 7.96
CA ASP A 161 -6.00 7.22 8.88
C ASP A 161 -6.60 8.64 8.69
N GLY A 162 -6.65 9.10 7.42
CA GLY A 162 -7.17 10.40 7.03
C GLY A 162 -6.20 11.58 7.19
N PHE A 163 -4.96 11.36 7.64
CA PHE A 163 -3.97 12.42 7.83
C PHE A 163 -3.67 13.19 6.53
N SER A 164 -3.60 12.51 5.40
CA SER A 164 -3.40 13.08 4.06
C SER A 164 -4.48 14.10 3.66
N SER A 165 -5.66 14.00 4.26
CA SER A 165 -6.77 14.94 4.02
C SER A 165 -6.72 16.19 4.89
N SER A 166 -5.87 16.21 5.93
CA SER A 166 -5.73 17.32 6.86
C SER A 166 -5.20 18.60 6.20
N ALA A 167 -5.58 19.76 6.76
CA ALA A 167 -5.04 21.04 6.31
C ALA A 167 -3.52 21.11 6.48
N ALA A 168 -2.99 20.59 7.59
CA ALA A 168 -1.55 20.57 7.85
C ALA A 168 -0.76 19.82 6.77
N PHE A 169 -1.23 18.65 6.34
CA PHE A 169 -0.58 17.90 5.27
C PHE A 169 -0.68 18.63 3.93
N LYS A 170 -1.89 19.09 3.56
CA LYS A 170 -2.11 19.84 2.30
C LYS A 170 -1.24 21.10 2.22
N ASP A 171 -1.11 21.84 3.32
CA ASP A 171 -0.27 23.03 3.41
C ASP A 171 1.21 22.70 3.27
N ALA A 172 1.66 21.59 3.88
CA ALA A 172 3.05 21.14 3.74
C ALA A 172 3.36 20.71 2.30
N VAL A 173 2.45 19.99 1.64
CA VAL A 173 2.55 19.65 0.21
C VAL A 173 2.56 20.90 -0.66
N ALA A 174 1.72 21.90 -0.36
CA ALA A 174 1.69 23.17 -1.07
C ALA A 174 3.04 23.91 -0.99
N LYS A 175 3.70 23.88 0.18
CA LYS A 175 5.02 24.48 0.43
C LYS A 175 6.18 23.70 -0.18
N SER A 176 6.03 22.40 -0.42
CA SER A 176 7.03 21.60 -1.12
C SER A 176 7.07 21.92 -2.62
N SER A 177 8.27 22.00 -3.20
CA SER A 177 8.45 22.20 -4.64
C SER A 177 8.52 20.88 -5.43
N CYS A 178 8.71 19.75 -4.74
CA CYS A 178 8.63 18.41 -5.32
C CYS A 178 7.83 17.44 -4.43
N VAL A 179 7.41 16.32 -4.99
CA VAL A 179 6.88 15.12 -4.32
C VAL A 179 7.84 13.92 -4.56
N PRO A 180 7.66 12.75 -3.91
CA PRO A 180 8.59 11.63 -4.09
C PRO A 180 8.75 11.19 -5.55
N ASN A 181 7.68 10.97 -6.30
CA ASN A 181 7.73 10.54 -7.70
C ASN A 181 6.47 10.98 -8.46
N SER A 182 6.32 10.58 -9.73
CA SER A 182 5.14 10.91 -10.54
C SER A 182 3.84 10.38 -9.94
N TYR A 183 3.85 9.19 -9.34
CA TYR A 183 2.67 8.59 -8.73
C TYR A 183 2.18 9.39 -7.51
N ALA A 184 3.10 9.93 -6.71
CA ALA A 184 2.77 10.85 -5.63
C ALA A 184 2.05 12.13 -6.11
N ASN A 185 2.16 12.51 -7.39
CA ASN A 185 1.43 13.66 -7.92
C ASN A 185 -0.06 13.37 -8.17
N THR A 186 -0.52 12.12 -8.14
CA THR A 186 -1.91 11.79 -8.46
C THR A 186 -2.90 12.49 -7.51
N ASN A 187 -2.63 12.46 -6.20
CA ASN A 187 -3.38 13.21 -5.18
C ASN A 187 -2.65 13.15 -3.82
N TYR A 188 -3.22 13.78 -2.79
CA TYR A 188 -2.65 13.82 -1.44
C TYR A 188 -2.52 12.43 -0.78
N VAL A 189 -3.44 11.51 -1.03
CA VAL A 189 -3.44 10.15 -0.45
C VAL A 189 -2.28 9.34 -1.01
N GLU A 190 -2.09 9.36 -2.34
CA GLU A 190 -0.95 8.69 -3.00
C GLU A 190 0.38 9.33 -2.57
N ASN A 191 0.40 10.65 -2.41
CA ASN A 191 1.59 11.36 -1.95
C ASN A 191 1.98 10.93 -0.52
N PHE A 192 1.01 10.83 0.39
CA PHE A 192 1.26 10.33 1.74
C PHE A 192 1.83 8.91 1.72
N ALA A 193 1.23 8.01 0.94
CA ALA A 193 1.68 6.63 0.84
C ALA A 193 3.11 6.52 0.25
N GLN A 194 3.46 7.34 -0.75
CA GLN A 194 4.84 7.40 -1.25
C GLN A 194 5.81 8.00 -0.23
N LEU A 195 5.43 9.05 0.49
CA LEU A 195 6.25 9.61 1.57
C LEU A 195 6.48 8.61 2.70
N HIS A 196 5.49 7.77 3.00
CA HIS A 196 5.62 6.72 4.00
C HIS A 196 6.75 5.75 3.66
N VAL A 197 6.91 5.37 2.39
CA VAL A 197 8.04 4.54 1.93
C VAL A 197 9.38 5.25 2.13
N CYS A 198 9.47 6.53 1.75
CA CYS A 198 10.67 7.34 2.01
C CYS A 198 10.98 7.45 3.51
N TYR A 199 9.95 7.60 4.34
CA TYR A 199 10.10 7.70 5.79
C TYR A 199 10.53 6.37 6.41
N MET A 200 9.99 5.24 5.95
CA MET A 200 10.43 3.91 6.33
C MET A 200 11.92 3.71 6.02
N TRP A 201 12.36 4.06 4.81
CA TRP A 201 13.78 4.01 4.44
C TRP A 201 14.66 4.86 5.36
N TYR A 202 14.23 6.09 5.66
CA TYR A 202 14.94 7.00 6.57
C TYR A 202 15.03 6.44 7.99
N MET A 203 13.92 5.92 8.53
CA MET A 203 13.85 5.38 9.89
C MET A 203 14.66 4.08 10.06
N ARG A 204 14.90 3.35 8.97
CA ARG A 204 15.80 2.18 8.97
C ARG A 204 17.28 2.57 8.96
N GLY A 205 17.61 3.86 8.84
CA GLY A 205 18.99 4.35 8.91
C GLY A 205 19.82 4.04 7.68
N PHE A 206 19.18 3.85 6.52
CA PHE A 206 19.88 3.58 5.26
C PHE A 206 20.57 4.81 4.64
N GLY A 207 20.46 5.98 5.28
CA GLY A 207 21.09 7.24 4.89
C GLY A 207 20.10 8.40 4.84
N THR A 208 20.37 9.37 3.98
CA THR A 208 19.50 10.51 3.67
C THR A 208 18.83 10.35 2.31
N LEU A 209 17.65 10.96 2.12
CA LEU A 209 16.98 10.95 0.82
C LEU A 209 17.80 11.68 -0.27
N THR A 210 18.68 12.60 0.13
CA THR A 210 19.61 13.27 -0.80
C THR A 210 20.61 12.26 -1.39
N GLU A 211 21.18 11.39 -0.57
CA GLU A 211 22.09 10.33 -1.03
C GLU A 211 21.35 9.32 -1.90
N ALA A 212 20.17 8.84 -1.47
CA ALA A 212 19.37 7.90 -2.23
C ALA A 212 18.92 8.45 -3.59
N ALA A 213 18.61 9.74 -3.68
CA ALA A 213 18.18 10.39 -4.91
C ALA A 213 19.33 10.81 -5.83
N GLY A 214 20.57 10.83 -5.33
CA GLY A 214 21.72 11.40 -6.02
C GLY A 214 21.62 12.92 -6.28
N LYS A 215 20.72 13.62 -5.58
CA LYS A 215 20.48 15.06 -5.69
C LYS A 215 19.81 15.60 -4.43
N ASP A 216 19.89 16.91 -4.20
CA ASP A 216 19.32 17.56 -3.02
C ASP A 216 17.81 17.31 -2.86
N ALA A 217 17.42 16.77 -1.70
CA ALA A 217 16.04 16.49 -1.33
C ALA A 217 15.31 17.66 -0.62
N VAL A 218 15.92 18.85 -0.51
CA VAL A 218 15.30 20.05 0.10
C VAL A 218 13.93 20.39 -0.50
N CYS A 219 13.69 20.09 -1.77
CA CYS A 219 12.39 20.31 -2.42
C CYS A 219 11.22 19.57 -1.73
N LEU A 220 11.50 18.44 -1.06
CA LEU A 220 10.54 17.61 -0.35
C LEU A 220 10.41 17.99 1.14
N ALA A 221 11.30 18.86 1.65
CA ALA A 221 11.48 19.06 3.08
C ALA A 221 10.21 19.47 3.84
N PRO A 222 9.33 20.38 3.35
CA PRO A 222 8.13 20.76 4.11
C PRO A 222 7.22 19.58 4.49
N GLN A 223 6.82 18.74 3.52
CA GLN A 223 5.99 17.56 3.78
C GLN A 223 6.75 16.43 4.49
N PHE A 224 8.03 16.23 4.16
CA PHE A 224 8.81 15.17 4.79
C PHE A 224 9.12 15.48 6.27
N ASN A 225 9.41 16.74 6.60
CA ASN A 225 9.62 17.18 7.99
C ASN A 225 8.35 17.11 8.81
N LEU A 226 7.18 17.35 8.21
CA LEU A 226 5.89 17.16 8.88
C LEU A 226 5.72 15.70 9.32
N ILE A 227 5.97 14.73 8.43
CA ILE A 227 5.90 13.30 8.76
C ILE A 227 6.97 12.91 9.80
N LYS A 228 8.20 13.41 9.66
CA LYS A 228 9.27 13.16 10.65
C LYS A 228 8.93 13.68 12.05
N GLY A 229 8.20 14.79 12.12
CA GLY A 229 7.74 15.39 13.38
C GLY A 229 6.48 14.75 13.95
N ASP A 230 5.76 13.95 13.18
CA ASP A 230 4.54 13.28 13.64
C ASP A 230 4.87 12.12 14.59
N LEU A 231 4.46 12.26 15.86
CA LEU A 231 4.66 11.24 16.90
C LEU A 231 3.97 9.91 16.55
N ARG A 232 2.84 9.94 15.84
CA ARG A 232 2.15 8.72 15.37
C ARG A 232 3.02 7.98 14.38
N MET A 233 3.58 8.69 13.39
CA MET A 233 4.47 8.12 12.38
C MET A 233 5.74 7.55 13.02
N LYS A 234 6.33 8.27 13.96
CA LYS A 234 7.47 7.76 14.73
C LYS A 234 7.11 6.47 15.48
N ARG A 235 5.97 6.45 16.19
CA ARG A 235 5.51 5.27 16.93
C ARG A 235 5.33 4.05 16.03
N VAL A 236 4.64 4.18 14.89
CA VAL A 236 4.40 3.01 14.01
C VAL A 236 5.69 2.46 13.38
N GLN A 237 6.67 3.32 13.10
CA GLN A 237 7.95 2.91 12.53
C GLN A 237 8.92 2.30 13.55
N THR A 238 8.90 2.78 14.80
CA THR A 238 9.81 2.29 15.86
C THR A 238 9.21 1.21 16.74
N ALA A 239 7.93 0.86 16.55
CA ALA A 239 7.29 -0.19 17.32
C ALA A 239 8.04 -1.52 17.17
N ASN A 240 8.21 -2.20 18.30
CA ASN A 240 8.88 -3.49 18.42
C ASN A 240 7.88 -4.58 18.84
N HIS A 241 6.66 -4.18 19.20
CA HIS A 241 5.50 -5.05 19.39
C HIS A 241 4.24 -4.42 18.82
N CYS A 242 3.24 -5.23 18.48
CA CYS A 242 1.90 -4.70 18.23
C CYS A 242 1.38 -3.99 19.48
N SER A 243 0.65 -2.90 19.26
CA SER A 243 -0.05 -2.19 20.31
C SER A 243 -1.10 -3.13 20.93
N GLU A 244 -1.20 -3.18 22.27
CA GLU A 244 -2.29 -3.87 22.97
C GLU A 244 -3.60 -3.09 22.77
N VAL A 245 -4.20 -3.16 21.58
CA VAL A 245 -5.46 -2.45 21.31
C VAL A 245 -6.66 -3.39 21.40
N SER A 246 -7.71 -2.86 22.05
CA SER A 246 -9.04 -3.42 22.33
C SER A 246 -9.55 -4.48 21.33
N PRO A 247 -10.22 -5.55 21.81
CA PRO A 247 -10.91 -6.57 21.00
C PRO A 247 -11.78 -6.07 19.85
N GLN A 248 -12.21 -4.80 19.86
CA GLN A 248 -13.04 -4.21 18.81
C GLN A 248 -12.30 -4.03 17.47
N ARG A 249 -10.96 -3.90 17.43
CA ARG A 249 -10.21 -3.96 16.15
C ARG A 249 -10.04 -5.39 15.62
N ARG A 250 -10.47 -6.42 16.36
CA ARG A 250 -10.39 -7.84 15.97
C ARG A 250 -11.61 -8.33 15.20
N GLN A 251 -12.70 -7.55 15.13
CA GLN A 251 -13.85 -7.94 14.33
C GLN A 251 -13.54 -7.76 12.84
N LEU A 252 -13.21 -8.89 12.20
CA LEU A 252 -13.59 -9.13 10.81
C LEU A 252 -15.08 -8.81 10.65
N GLU A 253 -15.45 -8.26 9.50
CA GLU A 253 -16.83 -7.92 9.08
C GLU A 253 -17.19 -6.44 9.32
N LEU A 254 -16.65 -5.56 8.48
CA LEU A 254 -17.43 -4.38 8.08
C LEU A 254 -18.65 -4.87 7.28
N PRO A 255 -19.84 -4.29 7.46
CA PRO A 255 -21.02 -4.56 6.65
C PRO A 255 -20.73 -4.35 5.15
N GLU A 256 -21.34 -5.16 4.30
CA GLU A 256 -21.10 -5.19 2.85
C GLU A 256 -21.29 -3.81 2.18
N GLU A 257 -22.26 -3.02 2.64
CA GLU A 257 -22.54 -1.67 2.15
C GLU A 257 -21.43 -0.65 2.46
N GLU A 258 -20.79 -0.74 3.63
CA GLU A 258 -19.72 0.17 4.03
C GLU A 258 -18.41 -0.14 3.30
N LEU A 259 -18.19 -1.42 3.01
CA LEU A 259 -17.03 -1.87 2.23
C LEU A 259 -17.20 -1.54 0.75
N ALA A 260 -18.37 -1.77 0.16
CA ALA A 260 -18.67 -1.44 -1.24
C ALA A 260 -18.66 0.08 -1.51
N ALA A 261 -19.17 0.92 -0.59
CA ALA A 261 -19.16 2.37 -0.74
C ALA A 261 -17.75 3.00 -0.62
N ASN A 262 -16.87 2.41 0.20
CA ASN A 262 -15.48 2.85 0.33
C ASN A 262 -14.57 2.28 -0.77
N MET A 263 -15.04 1.27 -1.51
CA MET A 263 -14.31 0.68 -2.63
C MET A 263 -14.37 1.52 -3.91
N THR A 264 -15.37 2.38 -4.07
CA THR A 264 -15.46 3.31 -5.20
C THR A 264 -14.46 4.48 -5.12
N LEU A 265 -13.65 4.58 -4.05
CA LEU A 265 -12.86 5.77 -3.73
C LEU A 265 -11.36 5.53 -3.46
N THR A 266 -10.76 4.46 -3.98
CA THR A 266 -9.29 4.28 -3.90
C THR A 266 -8.70 4.00 -5.28
N ASN A 267 -7.73 4.83 -5.65
CA ASN A 267 -7.16 4.92 -7.00
C ASN A 267 -6.33 3.68 -7.35
N VAL A 268 -6.26 3.40 -8.65
CA VAL A 268 -5.46 2.32 -9.23
C VAL A 268 -3.97 2.64 -9.10
N CYS A 269 -3.21 1.82 -8.36
CA CYS A 269 -1.74 1.91 -8.32
C CYS A 269 -1.10 1.25 -9.54
N GLU A 270 -1.19 1.86 -10.72
CA GLU A 270 -0.36 1.44 -11.86
C GLU A 270 1.09 1.89 -11.67
N HIS A 271 1.95 0.99 -11.19
CA HIS A 271 3.38 1.18 -11.32
C HIS A 271 3.75 0.93 -12.79
N PRO A 272 4.38 1.90 -13.50
CA PRO A 272 4.98 1.59 -14.79
C PRO A 272 5.98 0.47 -14.53
N SER A 273 5.84 -0.60 -15.33
CA SER A 273 6.69 -1.78 -15.31
C SER A 273 8.16 -1.37 -15.49
N ALA A 274 8.85 -1.08 -14.39
CA ALA A 274 10.23 -1.51 -14.29
C ALA A 274 10.17 -3.03 -14.30
N ASP A 275 11.04 -3.68 -15.07
CA ASP A 275 11.16 -5.13 -15.13
C ASP A 275 11.33 -5.69 -13.70
N GLU A 276 10.21 -6.09 -13.07
CA GLU A 276 10.20 -6.74 -11.75
C GLU A 276 10.69 -8.20 -11.83
N SER A 277 11.22 -8.61 -12.99
CA SER A 277 11.93 -9.88 -13.18
C SER A 277 13.39 -9.82 -12.73
N GLY A 278 13.90 -8.65 -12.39
CA GLY A 278 15.23 -8.48 -11.78
C GLY A 278 15.18 -8.67 -10.27
N GLU A 279 14.93 -9.89 -9.78
CA GLU A 279 15.71 -10.30 -8.61
C GLU A 279 17.19 -10.21 -9.02
N PRO A 280 18.09 -9.62 -8.22
CA PRO A 280 19.49 -9.97 -8.36
C PRO A 280 19.70 -11.46 -8.18
#